data_AF-A0A6C9QET7-F1
#
_entry.id   AF-A0A6C9QET7-F1
#
_cell.length_a   1.000
_cell.length_b   1.000
_cell.length_c   1.000
_cell.angle_alpha   90.00
_cell.angle_beta   90.00
_cell.angle_gamma   90.00
#
_symmetry.space_group_name_H-M   'P 1'
#
loop_
_entity.id
_entity.type
_entity.pdbx_description
1 polymer ?
#
loop_
_entity_poly.entity_id
_entity_poly.type
_entity_poly.pdbx_seq_one_letter_code
_entity_poly.pdbx_strand_id
1 'polypeptide(L)'
;LLQRLLSLHQPSSCVVFCNTKKDCQAVCDALNEVGQSALSLHGDLEQRDRDQTLVRFANGSARVLVATDVAARGLDIKSLELVVNFELAWDPEVHVHRIGRTARAGNSGLAISFCAPEEAQRANIISDMLQIKLNWQTPPVNSSIVPLEAEMATLCIDGGKKAKMRPGDVLGALTGDIGLDGADIGKIAVHPAHVYVAVRQAVAHKAWKQLQGGKIKGKTCRVRLLK
;
A
#
# COMPACT_ATOMS: atom_id res chain seq x y z
N LEU A 1 6.90 15.94 9.57
CA LEU A 1 7.81 15.84 8.40
C LEU A 1 7.25 14.92 7.32
N LEU A 2 7.01 13.64 7.62
CA LEU A 2 6.51 12.65 6.66
C LEU A 2 5.26 13.11 5.88
N GLN A 3 4.26 13.62 6.59
CA GLN A 3 3.01 14.08 5.97
C GLN A 3 3.27 15.12 4.86
N ARG A 4 4.15 16.10 5.13
CA ARG A 4 4.52 17.14 4.17
C ARG A 4 5.31 16.61 2.98
N LEU A 5 6.18 15.63 3.21
CA LEU A 5 6.93 14.96 2.15
C LEU A 5 5.99 14.21 1.21
N LEU A 6 5.02 13.46 1.77
CA LEU A 6 4.01 12.76 0.99
C LEU A 6 3.10 13.74 0.23
N SER A 7 2.73 14.87 0.84
CA SER A 7 1.96 15.91 0.18
C SER A 7 2.70 16.56 -0.99
N LEU A 8 4.02 16.70 -0.90
CA LEU A 8 4.87 17.26 -1.96
C LEU A 8 5.03 16.29 -3.14
N HIS A 9 5.34 15.02 -2.85
CA HIS A 9 5.64 14.03 -3.89
C HIS A 9 4.39 13.39 -4.51
N GLN A 10 3.26 13.34 -3.79
CA GLN A 10 2.03 12.67 -4.24
C GLN A 10 2.30 11.29 -4.89
N PRO A 11 3.02 10.36 -4.22
CA PRO A 11 3.40 9.10 -4.84
C PRO A 11 2.18 8.21 -5.08
N SER A 12 2.10 7.53 -6.22
CA SER A 12 1.08 6.51 -6.50
C SER A 12 1.21 5.30 -5.55
N SER A 13 2.43 4.96 -5.16
CA SER A 13 2.74 3.90 -4.20
C SER A 13 3.98 4.23 -3.37
N CYS A 14 3.85 4.11 -2.05
CA CYS A 14 4.90 4.39 -1.10
C CYS A 14 4.98 3.32 -0.01
N VAL A 15 6.19 2.90 0.33
CA VAL A 15 6.44 2.15 1.57
C VAL A 15 7.22 3.01 2.55
N VAL A 16 6.75 3.07 3.79
CA VAL A 16 7.43 3.73 4.91
C VAL A 16 7.94 2.65 5.85
N PHE A 17 9.26 2.55 6.01
CA PHE A 17 9.88 1.59 6.91
C PHE A 17 10.08 2.17 8.30
N CYS A 18 9.58 1.46 9.30
CA CYS A 18 9.79 1.73 10.72
C CYS A 18 10.56 0.57 11.37
N ASN A 19 11.33 0.85 12.41
CA ASN A 19 12.09 -0.19 13.09
C ASN A 19 11.22 -1.06 14.01
N THR A 20 10.19 -0.48 14.64
CA THR A 20 9.30 -1.19 15.56
C THR A 20 7.86 -1.26 15.06
N LYS A 21 7.12 -2.26 15.55
CA LYS A 21 5.68 -2.40 15.27
C LYS A 21 4.85 -1.26 15.87
N LYS A 22 5.29 -0.70 17.00
CA LYS A 22 4.60 0.42 17.67
C LYS A 22 4.70 1.68 16.84
N ASP A 23 5.89 1.98 16.32
CA ASP A 23 6.11 3.14 15.46
C ASP A 23 5.37 2.97 14.13
N CYS A 24 5.35 1.76 13.57
CA CYS A 24 4.57 1.43 12.39
C CYS A 24 3.08 1.79 12.56
N GLN A 25 2.47 1.40 13.68
CA GLN A 25 1.07 1.74 13.96
C GLN A 25 0.88 3.24 14.20
N ALA A 26 1.72 3.86 15.04
CA ALA A 26 1.63 5.29 15.36
C ALA A 26 1.78 6.19 14.11
N VAL A 27 2.72 5.85 13.23
CA VAL A 27 2.91 6.56 11.96
C VAL A 27 1.69 6.37 11.06
N CYS A 28 1.16 5.14 10.95
CA CYS A 28 -0.04 4.87 10.15
C CYS A 28 -1.26 5.69 10.64
N ASP A 29 -1.48 5.75 11.95
CA ASP A 29 -2.59 6.50 12.54
C ASP A 29 -2.45 8.00 12.25
N ALA A 30 -1.26 8.56 12.49
CA ALA A 30 -0.97 9.97 12.22
C ALA A 30 -1.11 10.36 10.73
N LEU A 31 -0.84 9.45 9.81
CA LEU A 31 -1.06 9.69 8.37
C LEU A 31 -2.56 9.70 8.04
N ASN A 32 -3.32 8.76 8.57
CA ASN A 32 -4.76 8.67 8.31
C ASN A 32 -5.54 9.85 8.93
N GLU A 33 -5.10 10.39 10.07
CA GLU A 33 -5.69 11.58 10.71
C GLU A 33 -5.72 12.81 9.79
N VAL A 34 -4.76 12.92 8.87
CA VAL A 34 -4.66 14.03 7.91
C VAL A 34 -5.11 13.64 6.49
N GLY A 35 -5.84 12.53 6.35
CA GLY A 35 -6.37 12.08 5.07
C GLY A 35 -5.32 11.51 4.12
N GLN A 36 -4.20 11.00 4.63
CA GLN A 36 -3.21 10.28 3.82
C GLN A 36 -3.47 8.78 3.94
N SER A 37 -3.92 8.18 2.84
CA SER A 37 -4.38 6.79 2.81
C SER A 37 -3.23 5.81 3.09
N ALA A 38 -3.17 5.36 4.34
CA ALA A 38 -2.09 4.54 4.87
C ALA A 38 -2.59 3.24 5.52
N LEU A 39 -1.81 2.17 5.38
CA LEU A 39 -2.01 0.90 6.10
C LEU A 39 -0.75 0.49 6.83
N SER A 40 -0.90 -0.16 7.98
CA SER A 40 0.21 -0.77 8.72
C SER A 40 0.40 -2.24 8.34
N LEU A 41 1.66 -2.69 8.36
CA LEU A 41 2.07 -4.06 8.13
C LEU A 41 3.18 -4.45 9.11
N HIS A 42 2.81 -5.20 10.15
CA HIS A 42 3.74 -5.63 11.20
C HIS A 42 3.40 -7.04 11.71
N GLY A 43 4.24 -7.58 12.59
CA GLY A 43 4.16 -8.97 13.07
C GLY A 43 2.90 -9.33 13.88
N ASP A 44 2.23 -8.35 14.50
CA ASP A 44 1.00 -8.61 15.28
C ASP A 44 -0.25 -8.82 14.41
N LEU A 45 -0.17 -8.61 13.09
CA LEU A 45 -1.31 -8.84 12.21
C LEU A 45 -1.54 -10.34 12.01
N GLU A 46 -2.78 -10.77 12.16
CA GLU A 46 -3.18 -12.11 11.72
C GLU A 46 -2.95 -12.27 10.21
N GLN A 47 -2.69 -13.49 9.75
CA GLN A 47 -2.43 -13.79 8.34
C GLN A 47 -3.54 -13.24 7.42
N ARG A 48 -4.81 -13.32 7.85
CA ARG A 48 -5.95 -12.81 7.08
C ARG A 48 -5.88 -11.30 6.87
N ASP A 49 -5.52 -10.57 7.93
CA ASP A 49 -5.49 -9.11 7.89
C ASP A 49 -4.23 -8.64 7.16
N ARG A 50 -3.11 -9.35 7.33
CA ARG A 50 -1.90 -9.22 6.51
C ARG A 50 -2.24 -9.34 5.02
N ASP A 51 -2.92 -10.41 4.62
CA ASP A 51 -3.29 -10.62 3.21
C ASP A 51 -4.19 -9.49 2.68
N GLN A 52 -5.16 -9.03 3.48
CA GLN A 52 -6.03 -7.91 3.10
C GLN A 52 -5.26 -6.60 2.94
N THR A 53 -4.35 -6.28 3.86
CA THR A 53 -3.47 -5.10 3.77
C THR A 53 -2.68 -5.10 2.47
N LEU A 54 -2.07 -6.24 2.12
CA LEU A 54 -1.27 -6.37 0.90
C LEU A 54 -2.11 -6.24 -0.36
N VAL A 55 -3.28 -6.86 -0.38
CA VAL A 55 -4.20 -6.74 -1.51
C VAL A 55 -4.67 -5.30 -1.69
N ARG A 56 -5.06 -4.62 -0.60
CA ARG A 56 -5.49 -3.21 -0.65
C ARG A 56 -4.40 -2.30 -1.17
N PHE A 57 -3.17 -2.47 -0.70
CA PHE A 57 -2.03 -1.70 -1.19
C PHE A 57 -1.76 -1.99 -2.68
N ALA A 58 -1.72 -3.27 -3.08
CA ALA A 58 -1.51 -3.65 -4.47
C ALA A 58 -2.64 -3.20 -5.42
N ASN A 59 -3.84 -2.97 -4.88
CA ASN A 59 -5.01 -2.46 -5.59
C ASN A 59 -5.05 -0.93 -5.66
N GLY A 60 -4.12 -0.21 -5.02
CA GLY A 60 -4.17 1.24 -4.92
C GLY A 60 -5.29 1.76 -4.02
N SER A 61 -5.83 0.90 -3.14
CA SER A 61 -6.78 1.28 -2.08
C SER A 61 -6.12 1.83 -0.83
N ALA A 62 -4.80 1.81 -0.80
CA ALA A 62 -3.96 2.62 0.06
C ALA A 62 -2.71 3.00 -0.75
N ARG A 63 -2.25 4.24 -0.57
CA ARG A 63 -1.07 4.75 -1.27
C ARG A 63 0.20 4.61 -0.45
N VAL A 64 0.05 4.48 0.88
CA VAL A 64 1.17 4.30 1.81
C VAL A 64 1.01 2.97 2.54
N LEU A 65 2.08 2.19 2.57
CA LEU A 65 2.22 1.01 3.40
C LEU A 65 3.32 1.27 4.42
N VAL A 66 2.95 1.43 5.68
CA VAL A 66 3.89 1.55 6.79
C VAL A 66 4.24 0.13 7.24
N ALA A 67 5.52 -0.23 7.30
CA ALA A 67 5.93 -1.61 7.55
C ALA A 67 7.21 -1.74 8.37
N THR A 68 7.34 -2.86 9.08
CA THR A 68 8.63 -3.31 9.64
C THR A 68 9.37 -4.21 8.66
N ASP A 69 10.69 -4.35 8.80
CA ASP A 69 11.51 -5.19 7.92
C ASP A 69 11.03 -6.63 7.84
N VAL A 70 10.74 -7.22 9.00
CA VAL A 70 10.28 -8.62 9.10
C VAL A 70 8.98 -8.80 8.34
N ALA A 71 8.04 -7.87 8.53
CA ALA A 71 6.75 -7.94 7.88
C ALA A 71 6.81 -7.63 6.38
N ALA A 72 7.79 -6.82 5.96
CA ALA A 72 8.00 -6.44 4.57
C ALA A 72 8.88 -7.40 3.75
N ARG A 73 9.49 -8.40 4.40
CA ARG A 73 10.18 -9.49 3.69
C ARG A 73 9.16 -10.31 2.88
N GLY A 74 9.55 -10.69 1.67
CA GLY A 74 8.69 -11.44 0.76
C GLY A 74 7.53 -10.65 0.16
N LEU A 75 7.52 -9.32 0.31
CA LEU A 75 6.59 -8.46 -0.43
C LEU A 75 6.90 -8.54 -1.93
N ASP A 76 6.09 -9.29 -2.66
CA ASP A 76 6.00 -9.24 -4.13
C ASP A 76 5.13 -8.05 -4.54
N ILE A 77 5.68 -6.85 -4.32
CA ILE A 77 5.07 -5.61 -4.77
C ILE A 77 5.89 -5.14 -5.98
N LYS A 78 5.17 -4.68 -7.01
CA LYS A 78 5.76 -3.98 -8.16
C LYS A 78 6.69 -2.87 -7.67
N SER A 79 7.64 -2.46 -8.52
CA SER A 79 8.53 -1.33 -8.21
C SER A 79 7.75 -0.17 -7.62
N LEU A 80 8.08 0.23 -6.39
CA LEU A 80 7.44 1.34 -5.71
C LEU A 80 7.93 2.66 -6.31
N GLU A 81 7.11 3.69 -6.28
CA GLU A 81 7.52 5.04 -6.70
C GLU A 81 8.39 5.72 -5.63
N LEU A 82 8.02 5.55 -4.35
CA LEU A 82 8.73 6.14 -3.21
C LEU A 82 8.97 5.11 -2.10
N VAL A 83 10.20 5.05 -1.61
CA VAL A 83 10.54 4.38 -0.34
C VAL A 83 10.97 5.45 0.66
N VAL A 84 10.38 5.41 1.85
CA VAL A 84 10.79 6.28 2.97
C VAL A 84 11.30 5.40 4.11
N ASN A 85 12.53 5.63 4.56
CA ASN A 85 12.99 5.12 5.84
C ASN A 85 12.63 6.16 6.91
N PHE A 86 11.61 5.87 7.73
CA PHE A 86 11.21 6.76 8.82
C PHE A 86 12.29 6.86 9.90
N GLU A 87 13.01 5.76 10.09
CA GLU A 87 14.23 5.65 10.87
C GLU A 87 15.27 4.88 10.04
N LEU A 88 16.55 5.13 10.27
CA LEU A 88 17.59 4.33 9.62
C LEU A 88 17.52 2.89 10.13
N ALA A 89 17.59 1.92 9.22
CA ALA A 89 17.72 0.50 9.58
C ALA A 89 18.99 0.31 10.42
N TRP A 90 18.90 -0.48 11.50
CA TRP A 90 20.02 -0.78 12.40
C TRP A 90 21.21 -1.40 11.67
N ASP A 91 20.90 -2.27 10.71
CA ASP A 91 21.87 -2.96 9.86
C ASP A 91 21.92 -2.28 8.48
N PRO A 92 23.10 -1.85 8.01
CA PRO A 92 23.29 -1.30 6.67
C PRO A 92 22.79 -2.21 5.54
N GLU A 93 22.94 -3.53 5.61
CA GLU A 93 22.44 -4.46 4.60
C GLU A 93 20.91 -4.45 4.55
N VAL A 94 20.26 -4.36 5.71
CA VAL A 94 18.80 -4.19 5.78
C VAL A 94 18.41 -2.86 5.14
N HIS A 95 19.18 -1.78 5.34
CA HIS A 95 18.93 -0.50 4.68
C HIS A 95 18.95 -0.63 3.15
N VAL A 96 19.93 -1.34 2.59
CA VAL A 96 20.02 -1.62 1.16
C VAL A 96 18.78 -2.37 0.66
N HIS A 97 18.30 -3.37 1.41
CA HIS A 97 17.09 -4.11 1.08
C HIS A 97 15.81 -3.28 1.13
N ARG A 98 15.75 -2.26 2.00
CA ARG A 98 14.63 -1.30 2.07
C ARG A 98 14.60 -0.42 0.82
N ILE A 99 15.71 0.26 0.51
CA ILE A 99 15.78 1.16 -0.65
C ILE A 99 15.67 0.40 -1.98
N GLY A 100 16.11 -0.85 -2.03
CA GLY A 100 15.93 -1.74 -3.18
C GLY A 100 14.49 -2.18 -3.47
N ARG A 101 13.48 -1.61 -2.80
CA ARG A 101 12.05 -1.81 -3.10
C ARG A 101 11.52 -0.85 -4.17
N THR A 102 12.25 0.22 -4.45
CA THR A 102 12.01 1.13 -5.58
C THR A 102 13.02 0.87 -6.70
N ALA A 103 12.89 1.61 -7.81
CA ALA A 103 13.80 1.55 -8.96
C ALA A 103 14.06 0.14 -9.52
N ARG A 104 13.02 -0.71 -9.59
CA ARG A 104 13.10 -2.07 -10.15
C ARG A 104 12.67 -2.10 -11.62
N ALA A 105 13.18 -3.10 -12.34
CA ALA A 105 12.83 -3.39 -13.73
C ALA A 105 13.04 -2.21 -14.70
N GLY A 106 14.12 -1.44 -14.48
CA GLY A 106 14.51 -0.33 -15.34
C GLY A 106 13.74 0.98 -15.10
N ASN A 107 12.81 1.01 -14.14
CA ASN A 107 12.11 2.24 -13.75
C ASN A 107 12.98 3.08 -12.82
N SER A 108 12.81 4.41 -12.85
CA SER A 108 13.33 5.30 -11.82
C SER A 108 12.52 5.14 -10.53
N GLY A 109 13.11 5.59 -9.43
CA GLY A 109 12.54 5.44 -8.11
C GLY A 109 13.21 6.39 -7.13
N LEU A 110 12.49 6.76 -6.07
CA LEU A 110 13.00 7.67 -5.05
C LEU A 110 13.07 6.97 -3.69
N ALA A 111 14.23 7.05 -3.04
CA ALA A 111 14.41 6.60 -1.67
C ALA A 111 14.83 7.79 -0.80
N ILE A 112 14.07 8.06 0.26
CA ILE A 112 14.35 9.13 1.22
C ILE A 112 14.51 8.52 2.60
N SER A 113 15.57 8.88 3.31
CA SER A 113 15.80 8.44 4.67
C SER A 113 15.78 9.62 5.62
N PHE A 114 14.96 9.55 6.66
CA PHE A 114 15.11 10.44 7.79
C PHE A 114 16.28 9.98 8.64
N CYS A 115 16.94 10.95 9.25
CA CYS A 115 18.09 10.74 10.08
C CYS A 115 18.01 11.76 11.22
N ALA A 116 17.75 11.27 12.43
CA ALA A 116 17.89 12.06 13.63
C ALA A 116 19.38 12.29 13.95
N PRO A 117 19.73 13.33 14.72
CA PRO A 117 21.14 13.60 15.08
C PRO A 117 21.85 12.39 15.69
N GLU A 118 21.14 11.58 16.47
CA GLU A 118 21.66 10.37 17.12
C GLU A 118 21.94 9.23 16.12
N GLU A 119 21.38 9.30 14.91
CA GLU A 119 21.56 8.31 13.85
C GLU A 119 22.68 8.67 12.87
N ALA A 120 23.35 9.82 13.05
CA ALA A 120 24.36 10.34 12.12
C ALA A 120 25.52 9.35 11.87
N GLN A 121 25.98 8.65 12.92
CA GLN A 121 27.01 7.62 12.77
C GLN A 121 26.52 6.47 11.88
N ARG A 122 25.25 6.06 12.02
CA ARG A 122 24.65 5.01 11.20
C ARG A 122 24.53 5.45 9.74
N ALA A 123 24.17 6.71 9.50
CA ALA A 123 24.13 7.28 8.16
C ALA A 123 25.51 7.21 7.47
N ASN A 124 26.59 7.53 8.19
CA ASN A 124 27.95 7.44 7.66
C ASN A 124 28.34 6.01 7.30
N ILE A 125 28.06 5.03 8.17
CA ILE A 125 28.32 3.61 7.89
C ILE A 125 27.57 3.14 6.63
N ILE A 126 26.30 3.53 6.46
CA ILE A 126 25.52 3.23 5.26
C ILE A 126 26.15 3.88 4.02
N SER A 127 26.58 5.14 4.14
CA SER A 127 27.25 5.89 3.06
C SER A 127 28.53 5.20 2.60
N ASP A 128 29.36 4.76 3.56
CA ASP A 128 30.62 4.09 3.31
C ASP A 128 30.38 2.71 2.69
N MET A 129 29.43 1.92 3.20
CA MET A 129 29.09 0.63 2.62
C MET A 129 28.60 0.75 1.17
N LEU A 130 27.74 1.73 0.90
CA LEU A 130 27.19 1.97 -0.43
C LEU A 130 28.15 2.70 -1.37
N GLN A 131 29.27 3.22 -0.86
CA GLN A 131 30.22 4.06 -1.61
C GLN A 131 29.52 5.26 -2.28
N ILE A 132 28.55 5.86 -1.59
CA ILE A 132 27.83 7.05 -2.03
C ILE A 132 28.16 8.24 -1.13
N LYS A 133 27.91 9.45 -1.61
CA LYS A 133 27.91 10.65 -0.77
C LYS A 133 26.49 10.94 -0.30
N LEU A 134 26.29 11.13 1.01
CA LEU A 134 25.00 11.54 1.55
C LEU A 134 24.58 12.90 0.98
N ASN A 135 23.41 12.92 0.35
CA ASN A 135 22.78 14.13 -0.14
C ASN A 135 21.82 14.67 0.93
N TRP A 136 22.35 15.42 1.90
CA TRP A 136 21.55 16.03 2.96
C TRP A 136 20.61 17.08 2.38
N GLN A 137 19.31 16.92 2.66
CA GLN A 137 18.25 17.79 2.18
C GLN A 137 17.60 18.54 3.33
N THR A 138 17.14 19.77 3.08
CA THR A 138 16.40 20.54 4.07
C THR A 138 14.96 20.01 4.17
N PRO A 139 14.42 19.77 5.38
CA PRO A 139 13.04 19.33 5.54
C PRO A 139 12.04 20.33 4.93
N PRO A 140 10.94 19.88 4.29
CA PRO A 140 9.85 20.78 3.88
C PRO A 140 9.10 21.31 5.11
N VAL A 141 9.57 22.42 5.67
CA VAL A 141 9.01 23.01 6.91
C VAL A 141 7.78 23.90 6.70
N ASN A 142 7.57 24.42 5.48
CA ASN A 142 6.54 25.42 5.19
C ASN A 142 5.47 24.96 4.18
N SER A 143 5.38 23.66 3.90
CA SER A 143 4.35 23.14 2.98
C SER A 143 3.06 22.79 3.72
N SER A 144 1.94 23.14 3.08
CA SER A 144 0.60 22.70 3.49
C SER A 144 0.48 21.18 3.32
N ILE A 145 -0.22 20.55 4.26
CA ILE A 145 -0.55 19.12 4.16
C ILE A 145 -1.73 19.00 3.20
N VAL A 146 -1.48 18.36 2.07
CA VAL A 146 -2.50 17.95 1.10
C VAL A 146 -2.80 16.45 1.34
N PRO A 147 -4.08 16.05 1.40
CA PRO A 147 -4.48 14.65 1.48
C PRO A 147 -3.83 13.80 0.40
N LEU A 148 -3.61 12.52 0.72
CA LEU A 148 -3.08 11.53 -0.21
C LEU A 148 -4.16 10.46 -0.37
N GLU A 149 -5.20 10.82 -1.12
CA GLU A 149 -6.36 9.96 -1.30
C GLU A 149 -6.04 8.78 -2.21
N ALA A 150 -6.58 7.60 -1.85
CA ALA A 150 -6.50 6.42 -2.68
C ALA A 150 -7.47 6.54 -3.86
N GLU A 151 -7.01 6.30 -5.09
CA GLU A 151 -7.85 6.35 -6.29
C GLU A 151 -8.85 5.19 -6.36
N MET A 152 -8.49 4.07 -5.75
CA MET A 152 -9.24 2.83 -5.78
C MET A 152 -9.80 2.50 -4.40
N ALA A 153 -10.81 1.65 -4.37
CA ALA A 153 -11.29 0.96 -3.19
C ALA A 153 -11.32 -0.55 -3.47
N THR A 154 -11.17 -1.37 -2.43
CA THR A 154 -11.15 -2.82 -2.58
C THR A 154 -12.44 -3.44 -2.04
N LEU A 155 -13.14 -4.18 -2.90
CA LEU A 155 -14.25 -5.05 -2.50
C LEU A 155 -13.72 -6.45 -2.22
N CYS A 156 -14.14 -7.03 -1.10
CA CYS A 156 -13.93 -8.44 -0.75
C CYS A 156 -15.25 -9.20 -0.97
N ILE A 157 -15.22 -10.15 -1.88
CA ILE A 157 -16.35 -11.00 -2.27
C ILE A 157 -16.09 -12.41 -1.76
N ASP A 158 -17.05 -12.99 -1.06
CA ASP A 158 -16.96 -14.38 -0.63
C ASP A 158 -17.18 -15.34 -1.82
N GLY A 159 -16.37 -16.39 -1.89
CA GLY A 159 -16.41 -17.37 -2.96
C GLY A 159 -15.26 -17.22 -3.95
N GLY A 160 -14.06 -17.67 -3.56
CA GLY A 160 -12.86 -17.66 -4.40
C GLY A 160 -12.71 -18.88 -5.32
N LYS A 161 -11.46 -19.35 -5.51
CA LYS A 161 -11.13 -20.52 -6.34
C LYS A 161 -11.92 -21.77 -5.94
N LYS A 162 -12.16 -21.99 -4.63
CA LYS A 162 -12.95 -23.14 -4.13
C LYS A 162 -14.41 -23.08 -4.59
N ALA A 163 -14.96 -21.89 -4.83
CA ALA A 163 -16.28 -21.69 -5.42
C ALA A 163 -16.27 -21.70 -6.96
N LYS A 164 -15.12 -22.02 -7.59
CA LYS A 164 -14.87 -21.96 -9.03
C LYS A 164 -15.10 -20.56 -9.62
N MET A 165 -14.86 -19.50 -8.84
CA MET A 165 -14.94 -18.12 -9.33
C MET A 165 -13.68 -17.76 -10.13
N ARG A 166 -13.88 -17.05 -11.24
CA ARG A 166 -12.81 -16.55 -12.14
C ARG A 166 -12.87 -15.02 -12.21
N PRO A 167 -11.77 -14.34 -12.60
CA PRO A 167 -11.78 -12.89 -12.78
C PRO A 167 -12.89 -12.40 -13.73
N GLY A 168 -13.11 -13.13 -14.84
CA GLY A 168 -14.16 -12.80 -15.81
C GLY A 168 -15.58 -12.88 -15.24
N ASP A 169 -15.83 -13.76 -14.26
CA ASP A 169 -17.15 -13.86 -13.60
C ASP A 169 -17.45 -12.57 -12.80
N VAL A 170 -16.44 -12.05 -12.11
CA VAL A 170 -16.55 -10.81 -11.31
C VAL A 170 -16.62 -9.58 -12.21
N LEU A 171 -15.79 -9.55 -13.26
CA LEU A 171 -15.82 -8.47 -14.24
C LEU A 171 -17.20 -8.39 -14.91
N GLY A 172 -17.74 -9.52 -15.38
CA GLY A 172 -19.06 -9.58 -16.03
C GLY A 172 -20.20 -9.13 -15.11
N ALA A 173 -20.15 -9.48 -13.82
CA ALA A 173 -21.15 -9.00 -12.87
C ALA A 173 -21.07 -7.47 -12.65
N LEU A 174 -19.85 -6.90 -12.63
CA LEU A 174 -19.63 -5.47 -12.42
C LEU A 174 -19.95 -4.62 -13.66
N THR A 175 -19.64 -5.10 -14.86
CA THR A 175 -19.83 -4.33 -16.10
C THR A 175 -21.15 -4.65 -16.81
N GLY A 176 -21.61 -5.90 -16.75
CA GLY A 176 -22.88 -6.34 -17.34
C GLY A 176 -24.06 -5.97 -16.45
N ASP A 177 -24.22 -6.70 -15.34
CA ASP A 177 -25.42 -6.59 -14.50
C ASP A 177 -25.54 -5.21 -13.81
N ILE A 178 -24.41 -4.63 -13.39
CA ILE A 178 -24.35 -3.36 -12.64
C ILE A 178 -24.15 -2.15 -13.57
N GLY A 179 -23.61 -2.38 -14.78
CA GLY A 179 -23.37 -1.33 -15.77
C GLY A 179 -22.24 -0.36 -15.37
N LEU A 180 -21.17 -0.84 -14.72
CA LEU A 180 -19.96 -0.03 -14.52
C LEU A 180 -19.09 -0.04 -15.77
N ASP A 181 -18.32 1.02 -15.97
CA ASP A 181 -17.29 1.04 -17.01
C ASP A 181 -16.17 0.07 -16.64
N GLY A 182 -15.68 -0.71 -17.61
CA GLY A 182 -14.51 -1.56 -17.42
C GLY A 182 -13.27 -0.77 -17.01
N ALA A 183 -13.17 0.51 -17.40
CA ALA A 183 -12.10 1.42 -16.99
C ALA A 183 -12.16 1.77 -15.48
N ASP A 184 -13.30 1.55 -14.82
CA ASP A 184 -13.44 1.76 -13.37
C ASP A 184 -13.05 0.52 -12.56
N ILE A 185 -12.80 -0.61 -13.22
CA ILE A 185 -12.45 -1.89 -12.60
C ILE A 185 -10.95 -2.11 -12.72
N GLY A 186 -10.28 -2.21 -11.58
CA GLY A 186 -8.86 -2.50 -11.52
C GLY A 186 -8.58 -4.00 -11.36
N LYS A 187 -7.47 -4.30 -10.67
CA LYS A 187 -7.01 -5.68 -10.47
C LYS A 187 -8.07 -6.54 -9.77
N ILE A 188 -8.29 -7.75 -10.30
CA ILE A 188 -9.12 -8.79 -9.68
C ILE A 188 -8.20 -9.93 -9.21
N ALA A 189 -8.08 -10.09 -7.89
CA ALA A 189 -7.27 -11.12 -7.26
C ALA A 189 -8.16 -12.24 -6.69
N VAL A 190 -8.07 -13.43 -7.26
CA VAL A 190 -8.85 -14.60 -6.82
C VAL A 190 -8.03 -15.44 -5.85
N HIS A 191 -8.43 -15.43 -4.58
CA HIS A 191 -7.86 -16.26 -3.50
C HIS A 191 -8.67 -17.54 -3.32
N PRO A 192 -8.26 -18.50 -2.47
CA PRO A 192 -9.00 -19.74 -2.28
C PRO A 192 -10.44 -19.54 -1.79
N ALA A 193 -10.64 -18.67 -0.80
CA ALA A 193 -11.94 -18.43 -0.16
C ALA A 193 -12.63 -17.14 -0.62
N HIS A 194 -11.86 -16.13 -1.04
CA HIS A 194 -12.38 -14.81 -1.39
C HIS A 194 -11.88 -14.35 -2.76
N VAL A 195 -12.56 -13.38 -3.34
CA VAL A 195 -12.07 -12.58 -4.46
C VAL A 195 -12.00 -11.13 -4.02
N TYR A 196 -10.88 -10.48 -4.36
CA TYR A 196 -10.71 -9.07 -4.15
C TYR A 196 -10.73 -8.34 -5.49
N VAL A 197 -11.48 -7.26 -5.59
CA VAL A 197 -11.54 -6.44 -6.79
C VAL A 197 -11.32 -4.98 -6.43
N ALA A 198 -10.38 -4.35 -7.14
CA ALA A 198 -10.19 -2.91 -7.09
C ALA A 198 -11.27 -2.23 -7.95
N VAL A 199 -11.91 -1.20 -7.43
CA VAL A 199 -12.87 -0.36 -8.15
C VAL A 199 -12.56 1.11 -7.87
N ARG A 200 -12.78 2.04 -8.80
CA ARG A 200 -12.57 3.47 -8.50
C ARG A 200 -13.43 3.90 -7.32
N GLN A 201 -12.88 4.78 -6.47
CA GLN A 201 -13.59 5.32 -5.29
C GLN A 201 -14.98 5.85 -5.64
N ALA A 202 -15.09 6.60 -6.75
CA ALA A 202 -16.34 7.21 -7.21
C ALA A 202 -17.48 6.22 -7.42
N VAL A 203 -17.19 4.97 -7.82
CA VAL A 203 -18.19 3.93 -8.07
C VAL A 203 -18.22 2.85 -7.00
N ALA A 204 -17.30 2.88 -6.03
CA ALA A 204 -17.11 1.81 -5.05
C ALA A 204 -18.37 1.52 -4.23
N HIS A 205 -19.07 2.56 -3.77
CA HIS A 205 -20.30 2.41 -3.00
C HIS A 205 -21.44 1.82 -3.83
N LYS A 206 -21.58 2.26 -5.10
CA LYS A 206 -22.56 1.72 -6.05
C LYS A 206 -22.28 0.23 -6.31
N ALA A 207 -21.03 -0.11 -6.59
CA ALA A 207 -20.57 -1.48 -6.84
C ALA A 207 -20.87 -2.39 -5.63
N TRP A 208 -20.50 -1.96 -4.42
CA TRP A 208 -20.74 -2.70 -3.19
C TRP A 208 -22.24 -2.96 -2.94
N LYS A 209 -23.07 -1.91 -3.05
CA LYS A 209 -24.51 -1.99 -2.77
C LYS A 209 -25.23 -2.91 -3.75
N GLN A 210 -24.90 -2.84 -5.04
CA GLN A 210 -25.53 -3.69 -6.04
C GLN A 210 -25.04 -5.14 -5.95
N LEU A 211 -23.75 -5.38 -5.69
CA LEU A 211 -23.25 -6.74 -5.50
C LEU A 211 -23.81 -7.42 -4.24
N GLN A 212 -24.15 -6.66 -3.18
CA GLN A 212 -24.81 -7.23 -2.01
C GLN A 212 -26.18 -7.85 -2.31
N GLY A 213 -26.94 -7.24 -3.22
CA GLY A 213 -28.24 -7.75 -3.66
C GLY A 213 -28.17 -8.64 -4.90
N GLY A 214 -27.02 -8.68 -5.56
CA GLY A 214 -26.81 -9.39 -6.82
C GLY A 214 -26.40 -10.85 -6.67
N LYS A 215 -26.24 -11.50 -7.82
CA LYS A 215 -25.69 -12.86 -7.91
C LYS A 215 -24.46 -12.82 -8.80
N ILE A 216 -23.39 -13.47 -8.37
CA ILE A 216 -22.24 -13.72 -9.23
C ILE A 216 -22.31 -15.19 -9.63
N LYS A 217 -22.36 -15.46 -10.94
CA LYS A 217 -22.52 -16.83 -11.47
C LYS A 217 -23.76 -17.55 -10.91
N GLY A 218 -24.86 -16.81 -10.77
CA GLY A 218 -26.13 -17.34 -10.24
C GLY A 218 -26.12 -17.64 -8.73
N LYS A 219 -25.03 -17.34 -8.00
CA LYS A 219 -24.92 -17.53 -6.55
C LYS A 219 -24.92 -16.20 -5.81
N THR A 220 -25.61 -16.16 -4.68
CA THR A 220 -25.54 -15.02 -3.74
C THR A 220 -24.19 -15.03 -3.03
N CYS A 221 -23.49 -13.91 -3.06
CA CYS A 221 -22.19 -13.74 -2.42
C CYS A 221 -22.27 -12.61 -1.39
N ARG A 222 -21.62 -12.80 -0.24
CA ARG A 222 -21.45 -11.68 0.70
C ARG A 222 -20.32 -10.79 0.19
N VAL A 223 -20.56 -9.48 0.18
CA VAL A 223 -19.58 -8.50 -0.27
C VAL A 223 -19.34 -7.44 0.81
N ARG A 224 -18.07 -7.15 1.04
CA ARG A 224 -17.59 -6.14 1.98
C ARG A 224 -16.73 -5.12 1.24
N LEU A 225 -17.00 -3.84 1.44
CA LEU A 225 -16.07 -2.78 1.09
C LEU A 225 -15.01 -2.70 2.20
N LEU A 226 -13.74 -2.94 1.87
CA LEU A 226 -12.65 -2.84 2.84
C LEU A 226 -12.36 -1.35 3.08
N LYS A 227 -12.44 -0.93 4.35
CA LYS A 227 -12.15 0.43 4.81
C LYS A 227 -10.79 0.48 5.47
#